data_AF-O93772-F1
#
_entry.id   AF-O93772-F1
#
_cell.length_a   1.000
_cell.length_b   1.000
_cell.length_c   1.000
_cell.angle_alpha   90.00
_cell.angle_beta   90.00
_cell.angle_gamma   90.00
#
_symmetry.space_group_name_H-M   'P 1'
#
loop_
_entity.id
_entity.type
_entity.pdbx_description
1 polymer ?
#
loop_
_entity_poly.entity_id
_entity_poly.type
_entity_poly.pdbx_seq_one_letter_code
_entity_poly.pdbx_strand_id
1 'polypeptide(L)'
;TQVCHQLAVNVQLPEDKGGLGAKAVYIDTEGTFRWERIDQMARGLGLDPDKVMDNIYWIRAINSHHQMAIVDSLFDLLSKDNVKLVVVDSLTSHFRAEFPGRENLAARQQLLNRHLHQLMRLAEVYDAAVVV
;
A
#
# COMPACT_ATOMS: atom_id res chain seq x y z
N THR A 1 9.67 2.63 -0.63
CA THR A 1 9.65 3.38 0.64
C THR A 1 9.46 4.90 0.57
N GLN A 2 10.44 5.77 0.27
CA GLN A 2 10.25 7.24 0.46
C GLN A 2 9.12 7.84 -0.40
N VAL A 3 9.07 7.45 -1.68
CA VAL A 3 7.97 7.85 -2.58
C VAL A 3 6.63 7.35 -2.04
N CYS A 4 6.57 6.15 -1.49
CA CYS A 4 5.37 5.58 -0.90
C CYS A 4 4.85 6.41 0.29
N HIS A 5 5.75 6.84 1.18
CA HIS A 5 5.39 7.74 2.29
C HIS A 5 4.85 9.06 1.77
N GLN A 6 5.51 9.66 0.77
CA GLN A 6 5.08 10.93 0.21
C GLN A 6 3.71 10.83 -0.48
N LEU A 7 3.45 9.76 -1.23
CA LEU A 7 2.16 9.53 -1.87
C LEU A 7 1.04 9.32 -0.84
N ALA A 8 1.32 8.62 0.28
CA ALA A 8 0.35 8.44 1.37
C ALA A 8 -0.07 9.74 2.05
N VAL A 9 0.79 10.77 2.00
CA VAL A 9 0.45 12.14 2.42
C VAL A 9 -0.27 12.90 1.30
N ASN A 10 0.28 12.86 0.07
CA ASN A 10 -0.23 13.66 -1.04
C ASN A 10 -1.64 13.29 -1.49
N VAL A 11 -2.05 12.01 -1.40
CA VAL A 11 -3.41 11.58 -1.77
C VAL A 11 -4.50 12.29 -0.96
N GLN A 12 -4.15 12.77 0.24
CA GLN A 12 -5.06 13.46 1.15
C GLN A 12 -5.23 14.95 0.81
N LEU A 13 -4.33 15.52 -0.01
CA LEU A 13 -4.45 16.90 -0.46
C LEU A 13 -5.71 17.08 -1.33
N PRO A 14 -6.28 18.29 -1.40
CA PRO A 14 -7.36 18.57 -2.34
C PRO A 14 -6.86 18.53 -3.80
N GLU A 15 -7.79 18.38 -4.75
CA GLU A 15 -7.50 18.25 -6.18
C GLU A 15 -6.76 19.46 -6.76
N ASP A 16 -7.06 20.67 -6.30
CA ASP A 16 -6.39 21.91 -6.70
C ASP A 16 -4.91 21.96 -6.28
N LYS A 17 -4.51 21.11 -5.32
CA LYS A 17 -3.13 20.90 -4.88
C LYS A 17 -2.55 19.57 -5.35
N GLY A 18 -3.23 18.89 -6.28
CA GLY A 18 -2.76 17.64 -6.89
C GLY A 18 -2.97 16.37 -6.07
N GLY A 19 -3.81 16.42 -5.02
CA GLY A 19 -4.27 15.23 -4.31
C GLY A 19 -5.66 14.78 -4.75
N LEU A 20 -6.29 13.90 -3.97
CA LEU A 20 -7.62 13.33 -4.26
C LEU A 20 -8.60 13.47 -3.09
N GLY A 21 -8.23 14.20 -2.02
CA GLY A 21 -9.02 14.31 -0.80
C GLY A 21 -9.36 12.96 -0.17
N ALA A 22 -8.49 11.96 -0.32
CA ALA A 22 -8.77 10.57 -0.02
C ALA A 22 -7.70 9.96 0.89
N LYS A 23 -8.03 8.81 1.47
CA LYS A 23 -7.17 8.06 2.40
C LYS A 23 -6.21 7.13 1.67
N ALA A 24 -5.21 6.64 2.41
CA ALA A 24 -4.23 5.67 1.94
C ALA A 24 -4.28 4.37 2.76
N VAL A 25 -3.94 3.25 2.11
CA VAL A 25 -3.56 2.00 2.77
C VAL A 25 -2.07 1.77 2.51
N TYR A 26 -1.32 1.42 3.56
CA TYR A 26 0.09 1.10 3.52
C TYR A 26 0.34 -0.32 4.05
N ILE A 27 0.60 -1.25 3.13
CA ILE A 27 1.00 -2.63 3.44
C ILE A 27 2.53 -2.67 3.52
N ASP A 28 3.06 -2.83 4.73
CA ASP A 28 4.49 -2.92 4.99
C ASP A 28 4.92 -4.39 5.11
N THR A 29 5.81 -4.84 4.22
CA THR A 29 6.29 -6.23 4.23
C THR A 29 7.64 -6.37 4.93
N GLU A 30 8.42 -5.28 5.00
CA GLU A 30 9.80 -5.29 5.49
C GLU A 30 9.98 -4.54 6.83
N GLY A 31 8.93 -3.92 7.35
CA GLY A 31 9.04 -3.08 8.55
C GLY A 31 9.72 -1.75 8.26
N THR A 32 9.53 -1.21 7.06
CA THR A 32 10.19 0.02 6.57
C THR A 32 9.36 1.28 6.78
N PHE A 33 8.09 1.13 7.17
CA PHE A 33 7.24 2.27 7.49
C PHE A 33 7.76 3.05 8.69
N ARG A 34 7.84 4.38 8.58
CA ARG A 34 8.31 5.28 9.63
C ARG A 34 7.32 6.42 9.78
N TRP A 35 6.61 6.46 10.90
CA TRP A 35 5.62 7.50 11.19
C TRP A 35 6.27 8.89 11.26
N GLU A 36 7.53 8.96 11.69
CA GLU A 36 8.33 10.19 11.74
C GLU A 36 8.51 10.81 10.36
N ARG A 37 8.56 9.98 9.30
CA ARG A 37 8.64 10.46 7.91
C ARG A 37 7.31 11.04 7.45
N ILE A 38 6.19 10.44 7.83
CA ILE A 38 4.86 10.99 7.57
C ILE A 38 4.70 12.34 8.27
N ASP A 39 5.09 12.46 9.55
CA ASP A 39 5.05 13.72 10.29
C ASP A 39 5.87 14.82 9.60
N GLN A 40 7.12 14.51 9.23
CA GLN A 40 7.98 15.46 8.51
C GLN A 40 7.37 15.92 7.17
N MET A 41 6.80 14.99 6.40
CA MET A 41 6.18 15.30 5.10
C MET A 41 4.90 16.12 5.27
N ALA A 42 4.06 15.78 6.25
CA ALA A 42 2.84 16.52 6.58
C ALA A 42 3.17 17.98 6.97
N ARG A 43 4.13 18.17 7.88
CA ARG A 43 4.59 19.51 8.29
C ARG A 43 5.18 20.30 7.13
N GLY A 44 5.93 19.64 6.24
CA GLY A 44 6.48 20.26 5.03
C GLY A 44 5.43 20.84 4.08
N LEU A 45 4.20 20.31 4.13
CA LEU A 45 3.04 20.78 3.38
C LEU A 45 2.11 21.70 4.21
N GLY A 46 2.46 22.00 5.45
CA GLY A 46 1.63 22.80 6.37
C GLY A 46 0.37 22.07 6.84
N LEU A 47 0.36 20.74 6.81
CA LEU A 47 -0.75 19.90 7.28
C LEU A 47 -0.58 19.56 8.76
N ASP A 48 -1.69 19.15 9.38
CA ASP A 48 -1.73 18.60 10.74
C ASP A 48 -1.31 17.11 10.71
N PRO A 49 -0.16 16.73 11.28
CA PRO A 49 0.36 15.36 11.21
C PRO A 49 -0.56 14.31 11.80
N ASP A 50 -1.28 14.63 12.88
CA ASP A 50 -2.16 13.67 13.56
C ASP A 50 -3.33 13.31 12.63
N LYS A 51 -3.93 14.32 11.98
CA LYS A 51 -4.99 14.10 10.98
C LYS A 51 -4.50 13.35 9.75
N VAL A 52 -3.27 13.64 9.31
CA VAL A 52 -2.66 12.92 8.18
C VAL A 52 -2.47 11.44 8.53
N MET A 53 -2.04 11.15 9.76
CA MET A 53 -1.84 9.77 10.23
C MET A 53 -3.16 9.01 10.35
N ASP A 54 -4.22 9.64 10.86
CA ASP A 54 -5.57 9.04 10.99
C ASP A 54 -6.15 8.58 9.63
N ASN A 55 -5.70 9.19 8.54
CA ASN A 55 -6.11 8.87 7.17
C ASN A 55 -5.23 7.81 6.48
N ILE A 56 -4.26 7.22 7.19
CA ILE A 56 -3.39 6.16 6.67
C ILE A 56 -3.66 4.87 7.43
N TYR A 57 -4.31 3.91 6.76
CA TYR A 57 -4.41 2.54 7.25
C TYR A 57 -3.06 1.85 7.10
N TRP A 58 -2.43 1.48 8.21
CA TRP A 58 -1.17 0.73 8.18
C TRP A 58 -1.38 -0.71 8.61
N ILE A 59 -0.76 -1.65 7.89
CA ILE A 59 -0.72 -3.06 8.26
C ILE A 59 0.60 -3.70 7.85
N ARG A 60 1.15 -4.55 8.74
CA ARG A 60 2.35 -5.32 8.45
C ARG A 60 2.01 -6.72 7.93
N ALA A 61 2.42 -7.03 6.71
CA ALA A 61 2.38 -8.39 6.19
C ALA A 61 3.58 -9.18 6.72
N ILE A 62 3.35 -10.39 7.22
CA ILE A 62 4.39 -11.21 7.87
C ILE A 62 4.88 -12.38 7.00
N ASN A 63 4.14 -12.70 5.92
CA ASN A 63 4.46 -13.71 4.91
C ASN A 63 3.63 -13.46 3.63
N SER A 64 3.90 -14.21 2.56
CA SER A 64 3.29 -14.03 1.24
C SER A 64 1.77 -14.30 1.26
N HIS A 65 1.33 -15.32 1.98
CA HIS A 65 -0.08 -15.65 2.14
C HIS A 65 -0.85 -14.57 2.91
N HIS A 66 -0.26 -14.02 3.98
CA HIS A 66 -0.85 -12.93 4.74
C HIS A 66 -0.94 -11.67 3.88
N GLN A 67 0.11 -11.36 3.10
CA GLN A 67 0.10 -10.23 2.16
C GLN A 67 -1.07 -10.33 1.16
N MET A 68 -1.34 -11.53 0.62
CA MET A 68 -2.48 -11.75 -0.28
C MET A 68 -3.83 -11.62 0.45
N ALA A 69 -3.95 -12.20 1.65
CA ALA A 69 -5.18 -12.14 2.44
C ALA A 69 -5.55 -10.71 2.89
N ILE A 70 -4.54 -9.86 3.14
CA ILE A 70 -4.74 -8.43 3.40
C ILE A 70 -5.42 -7.79 2.19
N VAL A 71 -4.90 -8.02 0.98
CA VAL A 71 -5.48 -7.46 -0.26
C VAL A 71 -6.91 -7.96 -0.50
N ASP A 72 -7.21 -9.22 -0.20
CA ASP A 72 -8.59 -9.72 -0.28
C ASP A 72 -9.53 -8.97 0.68
N SER A 73 -9.05 -8.61 1.87
CA SER A 73 -9.81 -7.81 2.85
C SER A 73 -9.96 -6.35 2.44
N LEU A 74 -9.06 -5.81 1.60
CA LEU A 74 -9.14 -4.44 1.09
C LEU A 74 -10.35 -4.22 0.18
N PHE A 75 -10.88 -5.25 -0.49
CA PHE A 75 -12.11 -5.10 -1.29
C PHE A 75 -13.29 -4.63 -0.42
N ASP A 76 -13.43 -5.14 0.80
CA ASP A 76 -14.47 -4.71 1.72
C ASP A 76 -14.19 -3.29 2.25
N LEU A 77 -12.93 -2.99 2.60
CA LEU A 77 -12.54 -1.66 3.09
C LEU A 77 -12.78 -0.55 2.06
N LEU A 78 -12.32 -0.74 0.82
CA LEU A 78 -12.46 0.26 -0.26
C LEU A 78 -13.93 0.43 -0.70
N SER A 79 -14.80 -0.53 -0.38
CA SER A 79 -16.24 -0.37 -0.60
C SER A 79 -16.94 0.52 0.43
N LYS A 80 -16.31 0.76 1.58
CA LYS A 80 -16.90 1.45 2.75
C LYS A 80 -16.23 2.79 3.05
N ASP A 81 -14.98 2.98 2.64
CA ASP A 81 -14.21 4.19 2.92
C ASP A 81 -13.58 4.76 1.65
N ASN A 82 -13.33 6.07 1.65
CA ASN A 82 -12.74 6.79 0.53
C ASN A 82 -11.22 6.61 0.49
N VAL A 83 -10.77 5.40 0.15
CA VAL A 83 -9.36 5.08 -0.08
C VAL A 83 -9.08 5.13 -1.58
N LYS A 84 -8.13 5.97 -1.99
CA LYS A 84 -7.72 6.12 -3.40
C LYS A 84 -6.25 5.77 -3.65
N LEU A 85 -5.53 5.34 -2.61
CA LEU A 85 -4.15 4.87 -2.72
C LEU A 85 -3.95 3.60 -1.90
N VAL A 86 -3.39 2.57 -2.52
CA VAL A 86 -2.90 1.35 -1.86
C VAL A 86 -1.42 1.18 -2.17
N VAL A 87 -0.60 1.16 -1.13
CA VAL A 87 0.85 0.95 -1.20
C VAL A 87 1.17 -0.47 -0.72
N VAL A 88 2.05 -1.17 -1.42
CA VAL A 88 2.68 -2.42 -0.98
C VAL A 88 4.20 -2.25 -1.00
N ASP A 89 4.82 -2.05 0.16
CA ASP A 89 6.27 -1.80 0.27
C ASP A 89 6.92 -2.92 1.10
N SER A 90 7.55 -3.94 0.50
CA SER A 90 7.68 -4.22 -0.95
C SER A 90 6.88 -5.45 -1.38
N LEU A 91 6.46 -5.49 -2.64
CA LEU A 91 5.64 -6.58 -3.19
C LEU A 91 6.32 -7.96 -3.16
N THR A 92 7.63 -8.02 -3.44
CA THR A 92 8.32 -9.29 -3.73
C THR A 92 9.12 -9.85 -2.56
N SER A 93 9.23 -9.14 -1.44
CA SER A 93 10.09 -9.54 -0.32
C SER A 93 9.79 -10.94 0.20
N HIS A 94 8.55 -11.18 0.65
CA HIS A 94 8.12 -12.47 1.18
C HIS A 94 8.20 -13.59 0.14
N PHE A 95 7.80 -13.31 -1.11
CA PHE A 95 7.86 -14.28 -2.20
C PHE A 95 9.30 -14.75 -2.49
N ARG A 96 10.29 -13.85 -2.40
CA ARG A 96 11.70 -14.23 -2.58
C ARG A 96 12.26 -15.00 -1.39
N ALA A 97 11.83 -14.66 -0.18
CA ALA A 97 12.27 -15.34 1.04
C ALA A 97 11.70 -16.75 1.16
N GLU A 98 10.41 -16.95 0.85
CA GLU A 98 9.71 -18.23 1.00
C GLU A 98 9.98 -19.21 -0.14
N PHE A 99 10.32 -18.70 -1.32
CA PHE A 99 10.57 -19.49 -2.53
C PHE A 99 11.99 -19.21 -3.06
N PRO A 100 13.04 -19.63 -2.34
CA PRO A 100 14.42 -19.48 -2.78
C PRO A 100 14.75 -20.44 -3.93
N GLY A 101 15.84 -20.17 -4.65
CA GLY A 101 16.33 -21.05 -5.71
C GLY A 101 15.56 -20.98 -7.03
N ARG A 102 16.07 -21.68 -8.05
CA ARG A 102 15.49 -21.69 -9.41
C ARG A 102 14.37 -22.73 -9.54
N GLU A 103 14.45 -23.79 -8.76
CA GLU A 103 13.46 -24.86 -8.64
C GLU A 103 12.08 -24.35 -8.21
N ASN A 104 12.04 -23.30 -7.37
CA ASN A 104 10.79 -22.68 -6.92
C ASN A 104 10.33 -21.52 -7.81
N LEU A 105 11.04 -21.20 -8.89
CA LEU A 105 10.75 -20.05 -9.74
C LEU A 105 9.33 -20.11 -10.30
N ALA A 106 8.89 -21.27 -10.79
CA ALA A 106 7.58 -21.44 -11.38
C ALA A 106 6.45 -21.21 -10.35
N ALA A 107 6.54 -21.84 -9.18
CA ALA A 107 5.57 -21.69 -8.10
C ALA A 107 5.51 -20.23 -7.60
N ARG A 108 6.67 -19.60 -7.42
CA ARG A 108 6.77 -18.19 -7.04
C ARG A 108 6.10 -17.28 -8.06
N GLN A 109 6.39 -17.48 -9.35
CA GLN A 109 5.79 -16.65 -10.41
C GLN A 109 4.29 -16.85 -10.51
N GLN A 110 3.80 -18.08 -10.35
CA GLN A 110 2.36 -18.35 -10.34
C GLN A 110 1.64 -17.61 -9.20
N LEU A 111 2.20 -17.65 -7.99
CA LEU A 111 1.60 -16.98 -6.82
C LEU A 111 1.70 -15.46 -6.91
N LEU A 112 2.87 -14.94 -7.32
CA LEU A 112 3.08 -13.50 -7.52
C LEU A 112 2.17 -12.94 -8.61
N ASN A 113 2.00 -13.65 -9.73
CA ASN A 113 1.07 -13.24 -10.79
C ASN A 113 -0.37 -13.19 -10.30
N ARG A 114 -0.80 -14.18 -9.50
CA ARG A 114 -2.13 -14.15 -8.88
C ARG A 114 -2.29 -12.90 -7.99
N HIS A 115 -1.27 -12.57 -7.20
CA HIS A 115 -1.30 -11.41 -6.32
C HIS A 115 -1.33 -10.09 -7.10
N LEU A 116 -0.53 -9.96 -8.17
CA LEU A 116 -0.58 -8.82 -9.08
C LEU A 116 -1.96 -8.66 -9.72
N HIS A 117 -2.60 -9.75 -10.13
CA HIS A 117 -3.98 -9.70 -10.65
C HIS A 117 -5.00 -9.25 -9.60
N GLN A 118 -4.84 -9.64 -8.33
CA GLN A 118 -5.69 -9.13 -7.24
C GLN A 118 -5.55 -7.61 -7.09
N LEU A 119 -4.31 -7.10 -7.11
CA LEU A 119 -4.01 -5.68 -7.00
C LEU A 119 -4.53 -4.87 -8.20
N MET A 120 -4.34 -5.36 -9.43
CA MET A 120 -4.89 -4.70 -10.62
C MET A 120 -6.41 -4.63 -10.58
N ARG A 121 -7.07 -5.74 -10.20
CA ARG A 121 -8.53 -5.76 -10.05
C ARG A 121 -9.01 -4.78 -8.98
N LEU A 122 -8.29 -4.67 -7.86
CA LEU A 122 -8.60 -3.69 -6.81
C LEU A 122 -8.50 -2.25 -7.37
N ALA A 123 -7.44 -1.94 -8.12
CA ALA A 123 -7.24 -0.64 -8.75
C ALA A 123 -8.38 -0.28 -9.71
N GLU A 124 -8.75 -1.20 -10.60
CA GLU A 124 -9.78 -0.99 -11.63
C GLU A 124 -11.19 -0.88 -11.07
N VAL A 125 -11.54 -1.72 -10.09
CA VAL A 125 -12.91 -1.76 -9.53
C VAL A 125 -13.22 -0.53 -8.68
N TYR A 126 -12.25 -0.05 -7.91
CA TYR A 126 -12.45 1.06 -6.96
C TYR A 126 -11.87 2.39 -7.45
N ASP A 127 -11.32 2.41 -8.67
CA ASP A 127 -10.65 3.57 -9.25
C ASP A 127 -9.60 4.13 -8.25
N ALA A 128 -8.70 3.24 -7.82
CA ALA A 128 -7.67 3.53 -6.83
C ALA A 128 -6.28 3.33 -7.44
N ALA A 129 -5.33 4.18 -7.04
CA ALA A 129 -3.93 4.01 -7.41
C ALA A 129 -3.31 2.88 -6.56
N VAL A 130 -2.61 1.94 -7.22
CA VAL A 130 -1.84 0.90 -6.55
C VAL A 130 -0.36 1.09 -6.84
N VAL A 131 0.47 1.13 -5.80
CA VAL A 131 1.93 1.31 -5.88
C VAL A 131 2.61 0.13 -5.18
N VAL A 132 3.58 -0.49 -5.86
CA VAL A 132 4.30 -1.71 -5.43
C VAL A 132 5.82 -1.56 -5.49
#